data_AF-A0AA45TUT6-F1
#
_entry.id   AF-A0AA45TUT6-F1
#
_cell.length_a   1.000
_cell.length_b   1.000
_cell.length_c   1.000
_cell.angle_alpha   90.00
_cell.angle_beta   90.00
_cell.angle_gamma   90.00
#
_symmetry.space_group_name_H-M   'P 1'
#
loop_
_entity.id
_entity.type
_entity.pdbx_description
1 polymer ?
#
loop_
_entity_poly.entity_id
_entity_poly.type
_entity_poly.pdbx_seq_one_letter_code
_entity_poly.pdbx_strand_id
1 'polypeptide(L)'
;RNVPGVQGYDLFNEPFPGHRYTRCLTQLGCRASDARLSAVQQKTVDAIRSVDKATTVWYEPMQFFNIGVGTNVRLTGSNLGLSFHDYCTSQATLHSYVGCTAPDNRVFTNAEKHSRQTGSGLMLTEFGAITTPAVITSQMDLAARNRVGVQWWAYT
;
A
#
# COMPACT_ATOMS: atom_id res chain seq x y z
N ARG A 1 9.82 -12.75 -16.12
CA ARG A 1 8.83 -13.54 -16.87
C ARG A 1 9.06 -15.04 -16.78
N ASN A 2 7.97 -15.82 -16.81
CA ASN A 2 7.92 -17.28 -16.93
C ASN A 2 8.57 -18.10 -15.79
N VAL A 3 8.60 -17.55 -14.57
CA VAL A 3 9.06 -18.29 -13.39
C VAL A 3 7.85 -18.60 -12.52
N PRO A 4 7.40 -19.87 -12.45
CA PRO A 4 6.34 -20.28 -11.53
C PRO A 4 6.71 -19.90 -10.09
N GLY A 5 5.76 -19.32 -9.35
CA GLY A 5 5.96 -18.86 -7.97
C GLY A 5 6.35 -17.39 -7.82
N VAL A 6 6.75 -16.69 -8.89
CA VAL A 6 6.91 -15.23 -8.85
C VAL A 6 5.53 -14.58 -8.87
N GLN A 7 5.11 -14.04 -7.71
CA GLN A 7 3.79 -13.43 -7.53
C GLN A 7 3.69 -12.01 -8.11
N GLY A 8 4.81 -11.35 -8.36
CA GLY A 8 4.81 -10.03 -8.99
C GLY A 8 6.09 -9.23 -8.79
N TYR A 9 6.05 -7.98 -9.24
CA TYR A 9 7.08 -6.98 -9.03
C TYR A 9 6.48 -5.84 -8.21
N ASP A 10 7.01 -5.57 -7.02
CA ASP A 10 6.73 -4.32 -6.32
C ASP A 10 7.64 -3.22 -6.86
N LEU A 11 7.04 -2.13 -7.35
CA LEU A 11 7.76 -1.12 -8.10
C LEU A 11 8.72 -0.31 -7.24
N PHE A 12 8.27 0.10 -6.05
CA PHE A 12 9.05 0.97 -5.18
C PHE A 12 8.40 1.06 -3.79
N ASN A 13 9.16 0.67 -2.77
CA ASN A 13 8.76 0.72 -1.37
C ASN A 13 8.60 2.16 -0.87
N GLU A 14 7.46 2.45 -0.25
CA GLU A 14 7.12 3.69 0.44
C GLU A 14 7.54 4.98 -0.30
N PRO A 15 6.99 5.26 -1.49
CA PRO A 15 7.25 6.51 -2.20
C PRO A 15 7.00 7.74 -1.32
N PHE A 16 8.02 8.59 -1.18
CA PHE A 16 7.92 9.82 -0.38
C PHE A 16 7.78 11.07 -1.27
N PRO A 17 6.88 12.02 -0.94
CA PRO A 17 6.65 13.23 -1.76
C PRO A 17 7.74 14.31 -1.59
N GLY A 18 8.79 14.04 -0.84
CA GLY A 18 9.92 14.94 -0.59
C GLY A 18 9.54 16.15 0.28
N HIS A 19 10.21 17.28 0.07
CA HIS A 19 10.07 18.50 0.88
C HIS A 19 8.65 19.10 0.95
N ARG A 20 7.70 18.64 0.11
CA ARG A 20 6.31 19.11 0.10
C ARG A 20 5.35 18.18 0.84
N TYR A 21 5.87 17.25 1.63
CA TYR A 21 5.08 16.20 2.27
C TYR A 21 3.91 16.71 3.11
N THR A 22 4.04 17.87 3.76
CA THR A 22 2.96 18.46 4.57
C THR A 22 1.68 18.72 3.78
N ARG A 23 1.79 18.94 2.46
CA ARG A 23 0.63 19.09 1.56
C ARG A 23 -0.12 17.78 1.30
N CYS A 24 0.49 16.65 1.66
CA CYS A 24 -0.07 15.31 1.48
C CYS A 24 -0.81 14.81 2.71
N LEU A 25 -0.68 15.46 3.86
CA LEU A 25 -1.33 15.09 5.11
C LEU A 25 -2.81 15.53 5.14
N THR A 26 -3.58 15.11 4.14
CA THR A 26 -5.03 15.32 4.05
C THR A 26 -5.72 13.98 3.85
N GLN A 27 -7.02 13.90 4.15
CA GLN A 27 -7.77 12.65 3.91
C GLN A 27 -7.77 12.22 2.43
N LEU A 28 -7.54 13.13 1.50
CA LEU A 28 -7.54 12.86 0.06
C LEU A 28 -6.15 12.60 -0.52
N GLY A 29 -5.08 12.68 0.29
CA GLY A 29 -3.70 12.68 -0.21
C GLY A 29 -3.31 13.99 -0.88
N CYS A 30 -2.33 13.93 -1.79
CA CYS A 30 -1.86 15.09 -2.55
C CYS A 30 -1.82 14.79 -4.04
N ARG A 31 -2.86 15.24 -4.76
CA ARG A 31 -3.02 15.05 -6.20
C ARG A 31 -1.77 15.36 -7.04
N ALA A 32 -1.05 16.43 -6.69
CA ALA A 32 0.15 16.83 -7.43
C ALA A 32 1.30 15.82 -7.30
N SER A 33 1.51 15.24 -6.13
CA SER A 33 2.54 14.21 -5.93
C SER A 33 2.06 12.86 -6.46
N ASP A 34 0.78 12.52 -6.26
CA ASP A 34 0.17 11.30 -6.80
C ASP A 34 0.24 11.26 -8.34
N ALA A 35 0.04 12.40 -9.01
CA ALA A 35 0.18 12.49 -10.47
C ALA A 35 1.62 12.24 -10.94
N ARG A 36 2.61 12.76 -10.20
CA ARG A 36 4.04 12.50 -10.50
C ARG A 36 4.39 11.05 -10.24
N LEU A 37 3.91 10.48 -9.14
CA LEU A 37 4.09 9.08 -8.79
C LEU A 37 3.47 8.18 -9.87
N SER A 38 2.24 8.47 -10.28
CA SER A 38 1.56 7.77 -11.38
C SER A 38 2.40 7.82 -12.65
N ALA A 39 2.95 8.97 -13.01
CA ALA A 39 3.77 9.09 -14.22
C ALA A 39 5.07 8.28 -14.16
N VAL A 40 5.74 8.24 -13.00
CA VAL A 40 6.97 7.44 -12.84
C VAL A 40 6.64 5.95 -12.80
N GLN A 41 5.66 5.54 -12.00
CA GLN A 41 5.22 4.14 -11.93
C GLN A 41 4.68 3.64 -13.27
N GLN A 42 3.94 4.46 -14.03
CA GLN A 42 3.45 4.07 -15.36
C GLN A 42 4.59 3.80 -16.32
N LYS A 43 5.65 4.62 -16.33
CA LYS A 43 6.85 4.35 -17.14
C LYS A 43 7.46 3.00 -16.80
N THR A 44 7.51 2.64 -15.52
CA THR A 44 8.00 1.33 -15.07
C THR A 44 7.06 0.20 -15.49
N VAL A 45 5.74 0.39 -15.37
CA VAL A 45 4.74 -0.58 -15.86
C VAL A 45 4.90 -0.81 -17.36
N ASP A 46 5.02 0.24 -18.16
CA ASP A 46 5.18 0.15 -19.61
C ASP A 46 6.47 -0.57 -19.98
N ALA A 47 7.57 -0.27 -19.28
CA ALA A 47 8.85 -0.94 -19.45
C ALA A 47 8.76 -2.44 -19.11
N ILE A 48 8.17 -2.80 -17.96
CA ILE A 48 7.93 -4.20 -17.59
C ILE A 48 7.05 -4.87 -18.64
N ARG A 49 5.94 -4.25 -19.04
CA ARG A 49 4.99 -4.79 -20.02
C ARG A 49 5.60 -4.91 -21.42
N SER A 50 6.70 -4.23 -21.74
CA SER A 50 7.42 -4.45 -22.99
C SER A 50 8.04 -5.85 -23.08
N VAL A 51 8.38 -6.47 -21.93
CA VAL A 51 9.04 -7.77 -21.85
C VAL A 51 8.24 -8.85 -21.10
N ASP A 52 7.31 -8.47 -20.21
CA ASP A 52 6.50 -9.35 -19.38
C ASP A 52 5.03 -8.91 -19.38
N LYS A 53 4.19 -9.64 -20.11
CA LYS A 53 2.78 -9.30 -20.33
C LYS A 53 1.85 -9.79 -19.22
N ALA A 54 2.29 -10.68 -18.34
CA ALA A 54 1.41 -11.46 -17.49
C ALA A 54 1.69 -11.30 -15.98
N THR A 55 2.95 -11.18 -15.56
CA THR A 55 3.28 -11.10 -14.13
C THR A 55 2.65 -9.86 -13.49
N THR A 56 2.05 -10.01 -12.31
CA THR A 56 1.41 -8.90 -11.59
C THR A 56 2.43 -7.80 -11.31
N VAL A 57 2.02 -6.55 -11.53
CA VAL A 57 2.79 -5.37 -11.12
C VAL A 57 2.09 -4.76 -9.92
N TRP A 58 2.77 -4.81 -8.79
CA TRP A 58 2.34 -4.21 -7.54
C TRP A 58 2.88 -2.80 -7.45
N TYR A 59 2.00 -1.83 -7.21
CA TYR A 59 2.37 -0.44 -7.08
C TYR A 59 1.90 0.10 -5.74
N GLU A 60 2.72 0.96 -5.14
CA GLU A 60 2.41 1.57 -3.86
C GLU A 60 1.88 3.00 -3.98
N PRO A 61 1.04 3.45 -3.04
CA PRO A 61 0.69 4.85 -2.86
C PRO A 61 1.84 5.64 -2.21
N MET A 62 1.63 6.93 -1.92
CA MET A 62 2.56 7.67 -1.08
C MET A 62 2.59 7.09 0.35
N GLN A 63 3.75 7.08 1.02
CA GLN A 63 3.97 6.49 2.36
C GLN A 63 2.94 6.88 3.42
N PHE A 64 2.33 8.06 3.35
CA PHE A 64 1.30 8.46 4.31
C PHE A 64 0.02 7.62 4.24
N PHE A 65 -0.15 6.82 3.18
CA PHE A 65 -1.23 5.84 3.10
C PHE A 65 -1.25 4.92 4.32
N ASN A 66 -0.07 4.59 4.87
CA ASN A 66 0.09 3.74 6.06
C ASN A 66 -0.73 4.19 7.26
N ILE A 67 -1.03 5.50 7.36
CA ILE A 67 -1.77 6.12 8.46
C ILE A 67 -3.16 6.59 8.02
N GLY A 68 -3.66 6.08 6.89
CA GLY A 68 -5.01 6.32 6.38
C GLY A 68 -5.16 7.58 5.52
N VAL A 69 -4.08 8.16 5.00
CA VAL A 69 -4.15 9.19 3.96
C VAL A 69 -4.60 8.55 2.62
N GLY A 70 -5.53 9.18 1.91
CA GLY A 70 -5.99 8.68 0.61
C GLY A 70 -4.93 8.79 -0.48
N THR A 71 -5.15 8.09 -1.59
CA THR A 71 -4.30 8.16 -2.80
C THR A 71 -5.14 8.46 -4.03
N ASN A 72 -4.55 9.18 -4.99
CA ASN A 72 -5.11 9.40 -6.32
C ASN A 72 -4.22 8.78 -7.42
N VAL A 73 -3.31 7.88 -7.06
CA VAL A 73 -2.47 7.19 -8.03
C VAL A 73 -3.34 6.48 -9.07
N ARG A 74 -3.00 6.60 -10.35
CA ARG A 74 -3.76 5.95 -11.40
C ARG A 74 -2.83 5.46 -12.48
N LEU A 75 -2.86 4.16 -12.70
CA LEU A 75 -2.09 3.47 -13.72
C LEU A 75 -3.05 2.79 -14.71
N THR A 76 -2.53 2.52 -15.91
CA THR A 76 -3.21 1.77 -16.96
C THR A 76 -2.41 0.51 -17.31
N GLY A 77 -3.11 -0.56 -17.66
CA GLY A 77 -2.50 -1.84 -18.00
C GLY A 77 -3.24 -3.02 -17.37
N SER A 78 -2.79 -4.23 -17.68
CA SER A 78 -3.32 -5.46 -17.11
C SER A 78 -2.53 -5.89 -15.86
N ASN A 79 -3.19 -6.71 -15.01
CA ASN A 79 -2.61 -7.37 -13.84
C ASN A 79 -1.86 -6.39 -12.92
N LEU A 80 -2.58 -5.34 -12.50
CA LEU A 80 -2.10 -4.35 -11.55
C LEU A 80 -2.68 -4.65 -10.17
N GLY A 81 -1.88 -4.43 -9.13
CA GLY A 81 -2.30 -4.56 -7.73
C GLY A 81 -1.80 -3.40 -6.90
N LEU A 82 -2.62 -2.92 -5.97
CA LEU A 82 -2.18 -1.99 -4.94
C LEU A 82 -1.46 -2.81 -3.86
N SER A 83 -0.15 -2.59 -3.76
CA SER A 83 0.66 -2.92 -2.58
C SER A 83 0.46 -1.77 -1.59
N PHE A 84 0.03 -2.07 -0.37
CA PHE A 84 -0.21 -1.03 0.64
C PHE A 84 0.21 -1.52 2.01
N HIS A 85 0.55 -0.57 2.88
CA HIS A 85 1.00 -0.84 4.24
C HIS A 85 -0.02 -0.34 5.27
N ASP A 86 0.05 -0.89 6.48
CA ASP A 86 -0.75 -0.48 7.63
C ASP A 86 0.13 -0.33 8.87
N TYR A 87 0.33 0.92 9.29
CA TYR A 87 1.16 1.25 10.44
C TYR A 87 0.53 2.29 11.34
N CYS A 88 0.67 2.07 12.64
CA CYS A 88 0.19 3.01 13.61
C CYS A 88 1.29 3.99 14.07
N THR A 89 1.01 5.29 13.95
CA THR A 89 1.92 6.35 14.40
C THR A 89 2.24 6.28 15.89
N SER A 90 1.25 6.00 16.75
CA SER A 90 1.49 5.87 18.20
C SER A 90 2.33 4.63 18.53
N GLN A 91 2.25 3.58 17.72
CA GLN A 91 3.13 2.42 17.89
C GLN A 91 4.58 2.80 17.54
N ALA A 92 4.79 3.48 16.42
CA ALA A 92 6.12 3.89 15.97
C ALA A 92 6.78 4.96 16.87
N THR A 93 6.00 5.78 17.55
CA THR A 93 6.52 6.93 18.33
C THR A 93 6.44 6.75 19.84
N LEU A 94 5.42 6.05 20.34
CA LEU A 94 5.13 5.89 21.77
C LEU A 94 5.13 4.43 22.22
N HIS A 95 5.43 3.47 21.31
CA HIS A 95 5.32 2.03 21.58
C HIS A 95 3.94 1.63 22.13
N SER A 96 2.89 2.29 21.64
CA SER A 96 1.51 2.08 22.08
C SER A 96 0.57 1.92 20.90
N TYR A 97 -0.27 0.89 20.95
CA TYR A 97 -1.32 0.69 19.95
C TYR A 97 -2.65 1.42 20.27
N VAL A 98 -2.64 2.30 21.27
CA VAL A 98 -3.82 3.09 21.64
C VAL A 98 -4.14 4.10 20.54
N GLY A 99 -5.39 4.06 20.04
CA GLY A 99 -5.87 4.98 19.01
C GLY A 99 -5.64 4.53 17.56
N CYS A 100 -5.07 3.35 17.34
CA CYS A 100 -4.74 2.83 16.01
C CYS A 100 -5.95 2.24 15.26
N THR A 101 -6.99 1.77 15.97
CA THR A 101 -8.12 1.10 15.33
C THR A 101 -8.80 1.96 14.24
N ALA A 102 -8.94 3.26 14.46
CA ALA A 102 -9.57 4.14 13.49
C ALA A 102 -8.70 4.38 12.22
N PRO A 103 -7.40 4.72 12.32
CA PRO A 103 -6.54 4.80 11.15
C PRO A 103 -6.40 3.45 10.43
N ASP A 104 -6.21 2.34 11.13
CA ASP A 104 -6.11 1.00 10.50
C ASP A 104 -7.36 0.71 9.64
N ASN A 105 -8.56 0.89 10.21
CA ASN A 105 -9.80 0.71 9.42
C ASN A 105 -9.89 1.66 8.22
N ARG A 106 -9.33 2.88 8.33
CA ARG A 106 -9.30 3.84 7.23
C ARG A 106 -8.34 3.40 6.12
N VAL A 107 -7.19 2.82 6.44
CA VAL A 107 -6.25 2.25 5.46
C VAL A 107 -6.97 1.22 4.59
N PHE A 108 -7.64 0.25 5.20
CA PHE A 108 -8.40 -0.77 4.48
C PHE A 108 -9.57 -0.19 3.67
N THR A 109 -10.32 0.77 4.24
CA THR A 109 -11.40 1.47 3.53
C THR A 109 -10.87 2.19 2.29
N ASN A 110 -9.71 2.86 2.40
CA ASN A 110 -9.08 3.54 1.28
C ASN A 110 -8.59 2.54 0.21
N ALA A 111 -8.01 1.41 0.64
CA ALA A 111 -7.54 0.36 -0.27
C ALA A 111 -8.69 -0.25 -1.07
N GLU A 112 -9.80 -0.61 -0.41
CA GLU A 112 -10.99 -1.13 -1.08
C GLU A 112 -11.59 -0.10 -2.05
N LYS A 113 -11.73 1.16 -1.60
CA LYS A 113 -12.20 2.25 -2.47
C LYS A 113 -11.33 2.39 -3.71
N HIS A 114 -10.01 2.36 -3.54
CA HIS A 114 -9.06 2.49 -4.64
C HIS A 114 -9.16 1.31 -5.61
N SER A 115 -9.19 0.08 -5.10
CA SER A 115 -9.40 -1.14 -5.88
C SER A 115 -10.69 -1.08 -6.71
N ARG A 116 -11.82 -0.67 -6.11
CA ARG A 116 -13.10 -0.50 -6.83
C ARG A 116 -13.01 0.54 -7.95
N GLN A 117 -12.20 1.59 -7.77
CA GLN A 117 -12.05 2.64 -8.77
C GLN A 117 -11.09 2.27 -9.90
N THR A 118 -10.09 1.42 -9.66
CA THR A 118 -9.00 1.12 -10.60
C THR A 118 -9.07 -0.28 -11.20
N GLY A 119 -9.82 -1.19 -10.57
CA GLY A 119 -9.80 -2.62 -10.87
C GLY A 119 -8.53 -3.34 -10.39
N SER A 120 -7.68 -2.70 -9.59
CA SER A 120 -6.44 -3.32 -9.08
C SER A 120 -6.73 -4.34 -7.98
N GLY A 121 -5.95 -5.42 -7.94
CA GLY A 121 -5.91 -6.33 -6.79
C GLY A 121 -5.37 -5.64 -5.53
N LEU A 122 -5.45 -6.32 -4.38
CA LEU A 122 -5.00 -5.81 -3.08
C LEU A 122 -4.04 -6.79 -2.40
N MET A 123 -2.96 -6.28 -1.83
CA MET A 123 -2.07 -7.02 -0.93
C MET A 123 -1.60 -6.06 0.17
N LEU A 124 -1.71 -6.49 1.44
CA LEU A 124 -1.08 -5.82 2.57
C LEU A 124 0.37 -6.31 2.65
N THR A 125 1.27 -5.58 2.03
CA THR A 125 2.68 -5.98 1.84
C THR A 125 3.57 -5.63 3.04
N GLU A 126 3.10 -4.75 3.91
CA GLU A 126 3.82 -4.40 5.14
C GLU A 126 2.86 -3.99 6.25
N PHE A 127 3.02 -4.60 7.41
CA PHE A 127 2.35 -4.23 8.65
C PHE A 127 3.10 -4.84 9.83
N GLY A 128 2.83 -4.34 11.02
CA GLY A 128 3.34 -4.93 12.24
C GLY A 128 4.56 -4.23 12.82
N ALA A 129 5.73 -4.86 12.71
CA ALA A 129 6.95 -4.48 13.43
C ALA A 129 6.77 -4.47 14.97
N ILE A 130 5.99 -5.44 15.48
CA ILE A 130 5.62 -5.55 16.90
C ILE A 130 5.51 -7.02 17.33
N THR A 131 5.83 -7.34 18.58
CA THR A 131 5.75 -8.72 19.10
C THR A 131 4.54 -8.98 20.01
N THR A 132 3.68 -7.98 20.21
CA THR A 132 2.48 -8.06 21.07
C THR A 132 1.38 -8.87 20.40
N PRO A 133 1.05 -10.09 20.88
CA PRO A 133 0.13 -10.99 20.17
C PRO A 133 -1.25 -10.40 19.91
N ALA A 134 -1.81 -9.65 20.87
CA ALA A 134 -3.14 -9.03 20.72
C ALA A 134 -3.20 -8.02 19.56
N VAL A 135 -2.11 -7.27 19.32
CA VAL A 135 -2.02 -6.32 18.21
C VAL A 135 -1.92 -7.08 16.88
N ILE A 136 -1.07 -8.09 16.83
CA ILE A 136 -0.90 -8.95 15.65
C ILE A 136 -2.24 -9.59 15.28
N THR A 137 -2.95 -10.19 16.24
CA THR A 137 -4.28 -10.78 16.03
C THR A 137 -5.26 -9.75 15.49
N SER A 138 -5.31 -8.54 16.05
CA SER A 138 -6.21 -7.48 15.59
C SER A 138 -5.95 -7.09 14.12
N GLN A 139 -4.69 -6.95 13.71
CA GLN A 139 -4.34 -6.61 12.33
C GLN A 139 -4.63 -7.77 11.37
N MET A 140 -4.33 -9.01 11.77
CA MET A 140 -4.66 -10.21 10.99
C MET A 140 -6.17 -10.37 10.81
N ASP A 141 -6.97 -10.14 11.86
CA ASP A 141 -8.43 -10.17 11.80
C ASP A 141 -8.97 -9.08 10.87
N LEU A 142 -8.35 -7.89 10.89
CA LEU A 142 -8.73 -6.80 9.98
C LEU A 142 -8.45 -7.17 8.52
N ALA A 143 -7.29 -7.74 8.22
CA ALA A 143 -6.97 -8.24 6.89
C ALA A 143 -7.92 -9.35 6.44
N ALA A 144 -8.23 -10.30 7.33
CA ALA A 144 -9.16 -11.39 7.07
C ALA A 144 -10.59 -10.87 6.76
N ARG A 145 -11.11 -9.92 7.54
CA ARG A 145 -12.42 -9.31 7.29
C ARG A 145 -12.50 -8.60 5.94
N ASN A 146 -11.39 -8.01 5.49
CA ASN A 146 -11.28 -7.34 4.18
C ASN A 146 -10.85 -8.28 3.04
N ARG A 147 -10.60 -9.56 3.33
CA ARG A 147 -10.16 -10.60 2.36
C ARG A 147 -8.87 -10.21 1.63
N VAL A 148 -7.93 -9.62 2.35
CA VAL A 148 -6.63 -9.18 1.83
C VAL A 148 -5.53 -10.14 2.29
N GLY A 149 -4.68 -10.57 1.36
CA GLY A 149 -3.46 -11.32 1.67
C GLY A 149 -2.42 -10.43 2.35
N VAL A 150 -1.51 -11.02 3.13
CA VAL A 150 -0.62 -10.26 4.01
C VAL A 150 0.84 -10.70 3.92
N GLN A 151 1.75 -9.77 4.19
CA GLN A 151 3.19 -9.99 4.39
C GLN A 151 3.60 -9.22 5.66
N TRP A 152 4.00 -9.95 6.70
CA TRP A 152 4.35 -9.38 8.01
C TRP A 152 5.76 -8.79 8.00
N TRP A 153 5.94 -7.61 8.59
CA TRP A 153 7.25 -6.99 8.78
C TRP A 153 7.80 -7.24 10.18
N ALA A 154 8.94 -7.92 10.35
CA ALA A 154 9.66 -8.71 9.37
C ALA A 154 10.03 -10.06 9.99
N TYR A 155 10.52 -10.98 9.16
CA TYR A 155 10.77 -12.36 9.58
C TYR A 155 11.99 -12.50 10.52
N THR A 156 12.99 -11.62 10.41
CA THR A 156 14.28 -11.70 11.13
C THR A 156 14.59 -10.42 11.87
#